data_AF-A0A954B121-F1
#
_entry.id   AF-A0A954B121-F1
#
_cell.length_a   1.000
_cell.length_b   1.000
_cell.length_c   1.000
_cell.angle_alpha   90.00
_cell.angle_beta   90.00
_cell.angle_gamma   90.00
#
_symmetry.space_group_name_H-M   'P 1'
#
loop_
_entity.id
_entity.type
_entity.pdbx_description
1 polymer ?
#
loop_
_entity_poly.entity_id
_entity_poly.type
_entity_poly.pdbx_seq_one_letter_code
_entity_poly.pdbx_strand_id
1 'polypeptide(L)'
;MGVSTAANSAGPDREVATQALNKELQDKGFLLTSTEDIINWARTGSLHWMTFGLACCAVEMMHSAMPRYDLERFGTAPRASPRQSDL
;
A
#
# COMPACT_ATOMS: atom_id res chain seq x y z
N MET A 1 -13.02 -56.88 28.73
CA MET A 1 -13.85 -55.96 27.91
C MET A 1 -14.00 -54.69 28.74
N GLY A 2 -13.18 -53.64 28.64
CA GLY A 2 -12.19 -53.23 27.66
C GLY A 2 -12.25 -51.70 27.53
N VAL A 3 -11.76 -51.00 28.57
CA VAL A 3 -11.43 -49.56 28.68
C VAL A 3 -12.57 -48.53 28.70
N SER A 4 -12.71 -47.90 29.86
CA SER A 4 -13.32 -46.58 30.09
C SER A 4 -12.31 -45.48 29.77
N THR A 5 -12.52 -44.67 28.73
CA THR A 5 -11.75 -43.44 28.52
C THR A 5 -12.45 -42.27 29.19
N ALA A 6 -11.89 -41.87 30.33
CA ALA A 6 -12.22 -40.65 31.04
C ALA A 6 -12.11 -39.43 30.10
N ALA A 7 -13.05 -38.50 30.24
CA ALA A 7 -13.06 -37.22 29.55
C ALA A 7 -11.85 -36.38 30.00
N ASN A 8 -10.74 -36.51 29.29
CA ASN A 8 -9.64 -35.57 29.37
C ASN A 8 -10.06 -34.31 28.61
N SER A 9 -10.62 -33.31 29.30
CA SER A 9 -10.71 -31.96 28.78
C SER A 9 -9.30 -31.37 28.77
N ALA A 10 -8.56 -31.58 27.69
CA ALA A 10 -7.38 -30.78 27.40
C ALA A 10 -7.83 -29.31 27.25
N GLY A 11 -6.98 -28.36 27.63
CA GLY A 11 -7.24 -26.92 27.51
C GLY A 11 -7.61 -26.50 26.09
N PRO A 12 -7.88 -25.19 25.85
CA PRO A 12 -8.46 -24.72 24.58
C PRO A 12 -7.72 -25.34 23.39
N ASP A 13 -8.45 -26.14 22.59
CA ASP A 13 -7.91 -26.94 21.49
C ASP A 13 -7.11 -26.03 20.55
N ARG A 14 -5.79 -26.06 20.68
CA ARG A 14 -4.87 -25.16 19.98
C ARG A 14 -4.95 -25.41 18.47
N GLU A 15 -5.22 -26.65 18.07
CA GLU A 15 -5.44 -27.04 16.69
C GLU A 15 -6.69 -26.37 16.08
N VAL A 16 -7.78 -26.24 16.84
CA VAL A 16 -9.01 -25.57 16.38
C VAL A 16 -8.80 -24.06 16.28
N ALA A 17 -8.11 -23.45 17.25
CA ALA A 17 -7.74 -22.04 17.22
C ALA A 17 -6.80 -21.72 16.03
N THR A 18 -5.84 -22.60 15.75
CA THR A 18 -4.89 -22.46 14.65
C THR A 18 -5.56 -22.67 13.29
N GLN A 19 -6.54 -23.59 13.19
CA GLN A 19 -7.34 -23.78 11.97
C GLN A 19 -8.28 -22.59 11.71
N ALA A 20 -8.87 -22.00 12.75
CA ALA A 20 -9.69 -20.80 12.62
C ALA A 20 -8.87 -19.60 12.14
N LEU A 21 -7.68 -19.39 12.70
CA LEU A 21 -6.73 -18.36 12.23
C LEU A 21 -6.25 -18.61 10.79
N ASN A 22 -5.96 -19.86 10.42
CA ASN A 22 -5.60 -20.22 9.05
C ASN A 22 -6.74 -19.96 8.06
N LYS A 23 -8.00 -20.15 8.46
CA LYS A 23 -9.18 -19.88 7.63
C LYS A 23 -9.35 -18.38 7.38
N GLU A 24 -9.16 -17.55 8.40
CA GLU A 24 -9.17 -16.07 8.31
C GLU A 24 -8.00 -15.54 7.45
N LEU A 25 -6.82 -16.16 7.53
CA LEU A 25 -5.65 -15.83 6.70
C LEU A 25 -5.81 -16.27 5.23
N GLN A 26 -6.53 -17.36 4.98
CA GLN A 26 -6.75 -17.92 3.64
C GLN A 26 -7.78 -17.15 2.79
N ASP A 27 -8.65 -16.33 3.41
CA ASP A 27 -9.64 -15.48 2.72
C ASP A 27 -9.06 -14.18 2.11
N LYS A 28 -7.72 -14.01 2.12
CA LYS A 28 -6.95 -13.02 1.32
C LYS A 28 -7.02 -11.55 1.76
N GLY A 29 -7.81 -11.19 2.78
CA GLY A 29 -7.95 -9.80 3.21
C GLY A 29 -6.63 -9.14 3.62
N PHE A 30 -5.87 -9.74 4.53
CA PHE A 30 -4.64 -9.14 5.07
C PHE A 30 -3.53 -8.93 4.03
N LEU A 31 -3.34 -9.91 3.14
CA LEU A 31 -2.29 -9.83 2.11
C LEU A 31 -2.66 -8.83 1.01
N LEU A 32 -3.93 -8.77 0.62
CA LEU A 32 -4.40 -7.80 -0.38
C LEU A 32 -4.31 -6.38 0.15
N THR A 33 -4.74 -6.12 1.39
CA THR A 33 -4.62 -4.78 2.00
C THR A 33 -3.17 -4.35 2.14
N SER A 34 -2.29 -5.24 2.64
CA SER A 34 -0.86 -4.89 2.76
C SER A 34 -0.20 -4.62 1.40
N THR A 35 -0.64 -5.31 0.35
CA THR A 35 -0.11 -5.11 -1.00
C THR A 35 -0.64 -3.82 -1.62
N GLU A 36 -1.92 -3.51 -1.43
CA GLU A 36 -2.51 -2.24 -1.84
C GLU A 36 -1.82 -1.05 -1.17
N ASP A 37 -1.53 -1.14 0.13
CA ASP A 37 -0.83 -0.10 0.86
C ASP A 37 0.56 0.17 0.27
N ILE A 38 1.32 -0.88 -0.06
CA ILE A 38 2.65 -0.75 -0.69
C ILE A 38 2.54 -0.14 -2.09
N ILE A 39 1.56 -0.57 -2.89
CA ILE A 39 1.35 -0.05 -4.25
C ILE A 39 0.95 1.43 -4.21
N ASN A 40 0.06 1.81 -3.28
CA ASN A 40 -0.36 3.19 -3.12
C ASN A 40 0.77 4.07 -2.59
N TRP A 41 1.60 3.56 -1.68
CA TRP A 41 2.82 4.22 -1.25
C TRP A 41 3.77 4.47 -2.42
N ALA A 42 3.99 3.46 -3.28
CA ALA A 42 4.83 3.61 -4.46
C ALA A 42 4.28 4.67 -5.44
N ARG A 43 2.98 4.66 -5.74
CA ARG A 43 2.35 5.63 -6.66
C ARG A 43 2.40 7.06 -6.14
N THR A 44 2.20 7.25 -4.84
CA THR A 44 2.21 8.58 -4.22
C THR A 44 3.62 9.10 -3.95
N GLY A 45 4.60 8.21 -3.80
CA GLY A 45 6.00 8.55 -3.52
C GLY A 45 6.91 8.73 -4.74
N SER A 46 6.43 8.48 -5.98
CA SER A 46 7.24 8.58 -7.21
C SER A 46 6.46 9.20 -8.38
N LEU A 47 5.78 10.31 -8.12
CA LEU A 47 4.81 10.90 -9.01
C LEU A 47 5.48 11.72 -10.15
N HIS A 48 5.38 11.29 -11.39
CA HIS A 48 5.94 12.03 -12.52
C HIS A 48 4.87 12.95 -13.13
N TRP A 49 5.07 14.27 -13.09
CA TRP A 49 4.05 15.23 -13.53
C TRP A 49 4.42 15.90 -14.85
N MET A 50 3.41 16.17 -15.66
CA MET A 50 3.51 16.94 -16.88
C MET A 50 2.78 18.28 -16.73
N THR A 51 3.47 19.37 -17.04
CA THR A 51 2.89 20.72 -16.98
C THR A 51 2.21 21.13 -18.27
N PHE A 52 0.97 21.58 -18.17
CA PHE A 52 0.33 22.42 -19.18
C PHE A 52 0.36 23.88 -18.75
N GLY A 53 1.47 24.56 -19.05
CA GLY A 53 1.70 25.95 -18.69
C GLY A 53 0.97 26.95 -19.60
N LEU A 54 -0.37 26.91 -19.62
CA LEU A 54 -1.19 27.71 -20.55
C LEU A 54 -1.19 29.23 -20.23
N ALA A 55 -0.99 29.60 -18.97
CA ALA A 55 -1.08 30.98 -18.49
C ALA A 55 -0.17 31.20 -17.26
N CYS A 56 -0.49 32.20 -16.44
CA CYS A 56 0.32 32.63 -15.29
C CYS A 56 0.57 31.53 -14.22
N CYS A 57 -0.36 30.58 -14.05
CA CYS A 57 -0.17 29.45 -13.13
C CYS A 57 1.05 28.58 -13.50
N ALA A 58 1.55 28.67 -14.74
CA ALA A 58 2.79 28.03 -15.14
C ALA A 58 3.99 28.54 -14.32
N VAL A 59 4.04 29.84 -14.05
CA VAL A 59 5.14 30.47 -13.29
C VAL A 59 5.06 30.09 -11.82
N GLU A 60 3.86 29.90 -11.29
CA GLU A 60 3.66 29.40 -9.93
C GLU A 60 4.12 27.94 -9.81
N MET A 61 3.81 27.09 -10.81
CA MET A 61 4.34 25.72 -10.89
C MET A 61 5.86 25.69 -10.97
N MET A 62 6.49 26.57 -11.76
CA MET A 62 7.96 26.64 -11.84
C MET A 62 8.57 26.98 -10.48
N HIS A 63 7.99 27.94 -9.75
CA HIS A 63 8.46 28.25 -8.39
C HIS A 63 8.24 27.10 -7.41
N SER A 64 7.17 26.31 -7.57
CA SER A 64 6.94 25.13 -6.73
C SER A 64 8.03 24.05 -6.90
N ALA A 65 8.63 23.97 -8.08
CA ALA A 65 9.75 23.08 -8.38
C ALA A 65 11.13 23.69 -8.03
N MET A 66 11.21 24.98 -7.69
CA MET A 66 12.46 25.64 -7.32
C MET A 66 12.90 25.29 -5.89
N PRO A 67 14.19 25.50 -5.52
CA PRO A 67 14.78 25.02 -4.25
C PRO A 67 14.08 25.47 -2.96
N ARG A 68 13.23 26.49 -3.04
CA ARG A 68 12.44 26.96 -1.90
C ARG A 68 11.34 25.97 -1.50
N TYR A 69 10.68 25.37 -2.49
CA TYR A 69 9.55 24.45 -2.27
C TYR A 69 9.86 23.02 -2.73
N ASP A 70 10.85 22.85 -3.62
CA ASP A 70 11.49 21.61 -4.04
C ASP A 70 10.54 20.40 -4.05
N LEU A 71 9.65 20.39 -5.05
CA LEU A 71 8.70 19.32 -5.26
C LEU A 71 9.39 17.96 -5.50
N GLU A 72 10.63 17.95 -6.00
CA GLU A 72 11.40 16.73 -6.25
C GLU A 72 11.75 16.00 -4.95
N ARG A 73 11.85 16.71 -3.82
CA ARG A 73 12.06 16.10 -2.49
C ARG A 73 10.95 15.12 -2.11
N PHE A 74 9.73 15.35 -2.59
CA PHE A 74 8.58 14.46 -2.33
C PHE A 74 8.46 13.34 -3.37
N GLY A 75 9.49 13.14 -4.19
CA GLY A 75 9.48 12.15 -5.27
C GLY A 75 8.66 12.59 -6.48
N THR A 76 8.35 13.88 -6.59
CA THR A 76 7.58 14.41 -7.72
C THR A 76 8.51 15.01 -8.78
N ALA A 77 8.62 14.37 -9.94
CA ALA A 77 9.60 14.75 -10.96
C ALA A 77 8.94 15.28 -12.24
N PRO A 78 9.39 16.42 -12.79
CA PRO A 78 8.84 16.93 -14.04
C PRO A 78 9.24 16.02 -15.21
N ARG A 79 8.25 15.48 -15.93
CA ARG A 79 8.46 14.65 -17.12
C ARG A 79 7.79 15.29 -18.33
N ALA A 80 8.59 15.63 -19.34
CA ALA A 80 8.10 16.36 -20.51
C ALA A 80 7.16 15.54 -21.43
N SER A 81 7.31 14.21 -21.44
CA SER A 81 6.53 13.36 -22.33
C SER A 81 5.25 12.85 -21.65
N PRO A 82 4.05 13.09 -22.23
CA PRO A 82 2.77 12.64 -21.67
C PRO A 82 2.63 11.12 -21.56
N ARG A 83 3.49 10.36 -22.24
CA ARG A 83 3.46 8.89 -22.21
C ARG A 83 4.20 8.29 -21.01
N GLN A 84 4.97 9.11 -20.31
CA GLN A 84 5.77 8.69 -19.16
C GLN A 84 5.38 9.44 -17.89
N SER A 85 4.38 10.35 -17.95
CA SER A 85 3.86 11.07 -16.80
C SER A 85 2.64 10.37 -16.22
N ASP A 86 2.47 10.49 -14.91
CA ASP A 86 1.34 9.97 -14.15
C ASP A 86 0.18 11.00 -14.09
N LEU A 87 0.49 12.30 -14.18
CA LEU A 87 -0.46 13.43 -14.19
C LEU A 87 -0.05 14.52 -15.19
#